data_AF-A0A150V563-F1
#
_entry.id   AF-A0A150V563-F1
#
_cell.length_a   1.000
_cell.length_b   1.000
_cell.length_c   1.000
_cell.angle_alpha   90.00
_cell.angle_beta   90.00
_cell.angle_gamma   90.00
#
_symmetry.space_group_name_H-M   'P 1'
#
loop_
_entity.id
_entity.type
_entity.pdbx_description
1 polymer ?
#
loop_
_entity_poly.entity_id
_entity_poly.type
_entity_poly.pdbx_seq_one_letter_code
_entity_poly.pdbx_strand_id
1 'polypeptide(L)' 'AAPNATATSGEVWVTDVVTAFTTYCPEATQITHGGSTYTVSSATTLTITNCPCTITRPASSSVITSC' A
#
# COMPACT_ATOMS: atom_id res chain seq x y z
N ALA A 1 4.20 10.87 41.04
CA ALA A 1 4.61 9.81 40.11
C ALA A 1 3.86 10.03 38.80
N ALA A 2 4.55 10.39 37.71
CA ALA A 2 3.91 10.50 36.40
C ALA A 2 3.63 9.08 35.87
N PRO A 3 2.44 8.77 35.33
CA PRO A 3 2.19 7.48 34.73
C PRO A 3 3.08 7.34 33.50
N ASN A 4 3.99 6.36 33.55
CA ASN A 4 4.80 5.92 32.44
C ASN A 4 3.88 5.28 31.40
N ALA A 5 3.42 6.06 30.43
CA ALA A 5 2.61 5.58 29.32
C ALA A 5 3.46 4.64 28.46
N THR A 6 3.33 3.33 28.71
CA THR A 6 3.77 2.30 27.79
C THR A 6 2.94 2.47 26.52
N ALA A 7 3.50 3.14 25.51
CA ALA A 7 2.93 3.23 24.19
C ALA A 7 2.89 1.81 23.61
N THR A 8 1.80 1.08 23.82
CA THR A 8 1.47 -0.09 23.03
C THR A 8 1.23 0.43 21.63
N SER A 9 2.28 0.45 20.82
CA SER A 9 2.21 0.58 19.36
C SER A 9 1.42 -0.63 18.85
N GLY A 10 0.11 -0.60 18.99
CA GLY A 10 -0.77 -1.53 18.29
C GLY A 10 -0.57 -1.21 16.82
N GLU A 11 0.12 -2.06 16.08
CA GLU A 11 0.16 -2.01 14.63
C GLU A 11 -1.29 -2.17 14.14
N VAL A 12 -1.96 -1.05 13.90
CA VAL A 12 -3.27 -1.04 13.28
C VAL A 12 -3.03 -1.30 11.80
N TRP A 13 -3.46 -2.47 11.33
CA TRP A 13 -3.40 -2.82 9.92
C TRP A 13 -4.70 -2.42 9.26
N VAL A 14 -4.63 -1.55 8.26
CA VAL A 14 -5.79 -1.20 7.43
C VAL A 14 -5.67 -2.00 6.14
N THR A 15 -6.78 -2.64 5.78
CA THR A 15 -6.95 -3.34 4.50
C THR A 15 -7.86 -2.49 3.63
N ASP A 16 -7.31 -1.92 2.57
CA ASP A 16 -8.06 -1.15 1.59
C ASP A 16 -8.17 -1.93 0.29
N VAL A 17 -9.38 -2.03 -0.24
CA VAL A 17 -9.61 -2.53 -1.59
C VAL A 17 -9.45 -1.35 -2.54
N VAL A 18 -8.30 -1.28 -3.19
CA VAL A 18 -8.03 -0.24 -4.18
C VAL A 18 -8.56 -0.73 -5.52
N THR A 19 -9.17 0.16 -6.30
CA THR A 19 -9.72 -0.15 -7.64
C THR A 19 -8.73 0.11 -8.77
N ALA A 20 -7.63 0.81 -8.48
CA ALA A 20 -6.56 1.11 -9.42
C ALA A 20 -5.18 0.96 -8.76
N PHE A 21 -4.25 0.31 -9.45
CA PHE A 21 -2.87 0.15 -9.02
C PHE A 21 -1.93 0.70 -10.08
N THR A 22 -1.13 1.70 -9.71
CA THR A 22 -0.11 2.31 -10.58
C THR A 22 1.26 1.85 -10.15
N THR A 23 2.02 1.30 -11.08
CA THR A 23 3.41 0.89 -10.88
C THR A 23 4.29 1.48 -11.97
N TYR A 24 5.49 1.93 -11.60
CA TYR A 24 6.47 2.42 -12.56
C TYR A 24 7.55 1.36 -12.76
N CYS A 25 7.70 0.91 -14.00
CA CYS A 25 8.75 -0.02 -14.39
C CYS A 25 9.82 0.77 -15.16
N PRO A 26 11.03 0.96 -14.63
CA PRO A 26 12.10 1.68 -15.33
C PRO A 26 12.74 0.87 -16.47
N GLU A 27 12.56 -0.45 -16.46
CA GLU A 27 13.09 -1.39 -17.45
C GLU A 27 11.99 -2.32 -17.94
N ALA A 28 12.32 -3.18 -18.90
CA ALA A 28 11.42 -4.20 -19.40
C ALA A 28 11.09 -5.21 -18.28
N THR A 29 9.85 -5.19 -17.80
CA THR A 29 9.40 -6.01 -16.68
C THR A 29 8.07 -6.67 -17.03
N GLN A 30 7.93 -7.93 -16.64
CA GLN A 30 6.67 -8.64 -16.75
C GLN A 30 6.02 -8.71 -15.38
N ILE A 31 4.85 -8.12 -15.24
CA ILE A 31 4.12 -7.99 -13.98
C ILE A 31 2.84 -8.82 -14.08
N THR A 32 2.64 -9.74 -13.14
CA THR A 32 1.39 -10.51 -13.06
C THR A 32 0.57 -10.02 -11.87
N HIS A 33 -0.57 -9.39 -12.13
CA HIS A 33 -1.44 -8.81 -11.12
C HIS A 33 -2.91 -9.15 -11.43
N GLY A 34 -3.64 -9.62 -10.42
CA GLY A 34 -5.07 -9.95 -10.56
C GLY A 34 -5.35 -11.04 -11.62
N GLY A 35 -4.40 -11.95 -11.86
CA GLY A 35 -4.50 -12.97 -12.90
C GLY A 35 -4.22 -12.49 -14.33
N SER A 36 -3.90 -11.20 -14.52
CA SER A 36 -3.48 -10.64 -15.81
C SER A 36 -1.98 -10.42 -15.85
N THR A 37 -1.36 -10.74 -16.99
CA THR A 37 0.07 -10.52 -17.23
C THR A 37 0.27 -9.26 -18.07
N TYR A 38 1.00 -8.31 -17.52
CA TYR A 38 1.34 -7.04 -18.13
C TYR A 38 2.82 -7.06 -18.52
N THR A 39 3.09 -7.02 -19.82
CA THR A 39 4.46 -6.97 -20.34
C THR A 39 4.81 -5.52 -20.64
N VAL A 40 5.71 -4.97 -19.84
CA VAL A 40 6.32 -3.67 -20.08
C VAL A 40 7.65 -3.90 -20.78
N SER A 41 7.83 -3.31 -21.97
CA SER A 41 9.07 -3.49 -22.76
C SER A 41 10.10 -2.37 -22.57
N SER A 42 9.73 -1.28 -21.91
CA SER A 42 10.57 -0.10 -21.68
C SER A 42 10.04 0.73 -20.52
N ALA A 43 10.81 1.72 -20.05
CA ALA A 43 10.45 2.62 -18.96
C ALA A 43 9.02 3.18 -19.10
N THR A 44 8.05 2.60 -18.38
CA THR A 44 6.62 2.92 -18.54
C THR A 44 5.91 2.84 -17.19
N THR A 45 5.03 3.81 -16.96
CA THR A 45 4.07 3.76 -15.85
C THR A 45 2.87 2.90 -16.27
N LEU A 46 2.72 1.75 -15.63
CA LEU A 46 1.60 0.86 -15.90
C LEU A 46 0.47 1.13 -14.88
N THR A 47 -0.70 1.44 -15.41
CA THR A 47 -1.91 1.69 -14.61
C THR A 47 -2.89 0.53 -14.81
N ILE A 48 -3.06 -0.27 -13.77
CA ILE A 48 -4.01 -1.37 -13.72
C ILE A 48 -5.32 -0.81 -13.14
N THR A 49 -6.38 -0.78 -13.92
CA THR A 49 -7.74 -0.39 -13.47
C THR A 49 -8.61 -1.63 -13.30
N ASN A 50 -9.63 -1.57 -12.42
CA ASN A 50 -10.52 -2.70 -12.13
C ASN A 50 -9.83 -3.95 -11.51
N CYS A 51 -8.67 -3.79 -10.87
CA CYS A 51 -8.20 -4.82 -9.95
C CYS A 51 -8.75 -4.48 -8.57
N PRO A 52 -9.68 -5.25 -7.97
CA PRO A 52 -9.96 -5.14 -6.54
C PRO A 52 -8.75 -5.69 -5.79
N CYS A 53 -7.71 -4.87 -5.71
CA CYS A 53 -6.44 -5.22 -5.12
C CYS A 53 -6.52 -4.93 -3.62
N THR A 54 -6.44 -5.97 -2.77
CA THR A 54 -6.38 -5.80 -1.31
C THR A 54 -4.98 -5.36 -0.93
N ILE A 55 -4.82 -4.09 -0.55
CA ILE A 55 -3.56 -3.56 -0.04
C ILE A 55 -3.67 -3.45 1.48
N THR A 56 -2.75 -4.13 2.17
CA THR A 56 -2.60 -3.99 3.61
C THR A 56 -1.50 -2.98 3.89
N ARG A 57 -1.80 -1.89 4.60
CA ARG A 57 -0.81 -0.89 5.01
C ARG A 57 -0.93 -0.61 6.51
N PRO A 58 0.20 -0.43 7.23
CA PRO A 58 0.14 0.09 8.60
C PRO A 58 -0.56 1.45 8.59
N ALA A 59 -1.65 1.55 9.36
CA ALA A 59 -2.26 2.84 9.64
C ALA A 59 -1.25 3.62 10.47
N SER A 60 -0.65 4.65 9.90
CA SER A 60 0.16 5.61 10.65
C SER A 60 -0.76 6.36 11.61
N SER A 61 -1.03 5.79 12.77
CA SER A 61 -1.79 6.45 13.83
C SER A 61 -0.88 7.45 14.53
N SER A 62 -0.73 8.64 13.94
CA SER A 62 -0.24 9.81 14.68
C SER A 62 -1.36 10.29 15.60
N VAL A 63 -1.60 9.57 16.70
CA VAL A 63 -2.33 10.12 17.84
C VAL A 63 -1.40 11.10 18.55
N ILE A 64 -1.31 12.32 18.02
CA ILE A 64 -0.92 13.46 18.84
C ILE A 64 -2.18 13.91 19.55
N THR A 65 -2.52 13.24 20.65
CA THR A 65 -3.50 13.75 21.60
C THR A 65 -2.81 14.88 22.35
N SER A 66 -2.94 16.10 21.82
CA SER A 66 -2.72 17.31 22.60
C SER A 66 -3.99 17.57 23.43
N CYS A 67 -3.98 17.11 24.66
CA CYS A 67 -4.80 17.67 25.73
C CYS A 67 -3.91 18.03 26.90
#